data_AF-A0AAX0IVC4-F1
#
_entry.id   AF-A0AAX0IVC4-F1
#
_cell.length_a   1.000
_cell.length_b   1.000
_cell.length_c   1.000
_cell.angle_alpha   90.00
_cell.angle_beta   90.00
_cell.angle_gamma   90.00
#
_symmetry.space_group_name_H-M   'P 1'
#
loop_
_entity.id
_entity.type
_entity.pdbx_description
1 polymer ?
#
loop_
_entity_poly.entity_id
_entity_poly.type
_entity_poly.pdbx_seq_one_letter_code
_entity_poly.pdbx_strand_id
1 'polypeptide(L)' 'MLKRLRKERDLTHDQLAKELGISKSYYVKIENDFMKPSYKVLKKLKDFYGEDINLNELFK' A
#
# COMPACT_ATOMS: atom_id res chain seq x y z
N MET A 1 3.20 -3.60 -8.04
CA MET A 1 1.73 -3.48 -7.92
C MET A 1 1.27 -2.17 -7.26
N LEU A 2 1.63 -1.92 -6.00
CA LEU A 2 1.10 -0.79 -5.21
C LEU A 2 1.22 0.59 -5.87
N LYS A 3 2.38 0.87 -6.49
CA LYS A 3 2.63 2.12 -7.22
C LYS A 3 1.62 2.37 -8.34
N ARG A 4 1.20 1.32 -9.05
CA ARG A 4 0.21 1.41 -10.12
C ARG A 4 -1.15 1.77 -9.52
N LEU A 5 -1.63 1.00 -8.55
CA LEU A 5 -2.92 1.23 -7.90
C LEU A 5 -3.05 2.60 -7.25
N ARG A 6 -1.96 3.11 -6.66
CA ARG A 6 -1.91 4.47 -6.10
C ARG A 6 -2.04 5.54 -7.19
N LYS A 7 -1.31 5.37 -8.30
CA LYS A 7 -1.36 6.32 -9.43
C LYS A 7 -2.70 6.30 -10.17
N GLU A 8 -3.34 5.14 -10.31
CA GLU A 8 -4.68 5.01 -10.91
C GLU A 8 -5.77 5.74 -10.10
N ARG A 9 -5.51 6.01 -8.82
CA ARG A 9 -6.38 6.79 -7.94
C ARG A 9 -5.93 8.25 -7.77
N ASP A 10 -4.91 8.69 -8.53
CA ASP A 10 -4.29 10.02 -8.42
C ASP A 10 -3.84 10.41 -7.00
N LEU A 11 -3.42 9.43 -6.20
CA LEU A 11 -2.99 9.65 -4.82
C LEU A 11 -1.49 9.89 -4.73
N THR A 12 -1.10 10.87 -3.92
CA THR A 12 0.28 11.02 -3.47
C THR A 12 0.63 9.97 -2.41
N HIS A 13 1.93 9.75 -2.17
CA HIS A 13 2.38 8.89 -1.07
C HIS A 13 1.87 9.36 0.29
N ASP A 14 1.72 10.66 0.47
CA ASP A 14 1.28 11.26 1.73
C ASP A 14 -0.21 11.02 1.99
N GLN A 15 -1.05 11.29 0.98
CA GLN A 15 -2.49 11.05 1.05
C GLN A 15 -2.79 9.58 1.33
N LEU A 16 -2.13 8.66 0.62
CA LEU A 16 -2.37 7.24 0.83
C LEU A 16 -1.86 6.75 2.18
N ALA A 17 -0.71 7.24 2.64
CA ALA A 17 -0.22 6.91 3.98
C ALA A 17 -1.16 7.42 5.08
N LYS A 18 -1.73 8.61 4.90
CA LYS A 18 -2.73 9.19 5.81
C LYS A 18 -4.02 8.35 5.82
N GLU A 19 -4.52 7.95 4.67
CA GLU A 19 -5.70 7.10 4.53
C GLU A 19 -5.51 5.73 5.18
N LEU A 20 -4.33 5.13 4.97
CA LEU A 20 -3.94 3.89 5.63
C LEU A 20 -3.53 4.09 7.09
N GLY A 21 -3.52 5.31 7.63
CA GLY A 21 -3.08 5.61 8.99
C GLY A 21 -1.70 5.04 9.33
N ILE A 22 -0.73 5.22 8.43
CA ILE A 22 0.68 4.84 8.57
C ILE A 22 1.59 6.00 8.17
N SER A 23 2.89 5.90 8.45
CA SER A 23 3.82 6.94 8.00
C SER A 23 4.09 6.85 6.51
N LYS A 24 4.25 8.01 5.85
CA LYS A 24 4.66 8.10 4.44
C LYS A 24 5.91 7.28 4.15
N SER A 25 6.93 7.40 4.98
CA SER A 25 8.19 6.66 4.81
C SER A 25 7.99 5.15 4.87
N TYR A 26 7.08 4.67 5.72
CA TYR A 26 6.76 3.25 5.78
C TYR A 26 6.02 2.79 4.52
N TYR A 27 5.01 3.55 4.07
CA TYR A 27 4.32 3.24 2.82
C TYR A 27 5.27 3.20 1.61
N VAL A 28 6.17 4.18 1.48
CA VAL A 28 7.16 4.24 0.39
C VAL A 28 8.09 3.03 0.41
N LYS A 29 8.50 2.55 1.59
CA LYS A 29 9.32 1.33 1.69
C LYS A 29 8.55 0.09 1.25
N ILE A 30 7.26 0.00 1.58
CA ILE A 30 6.40 -1.11 1.13
C ILE A 30 6.16 -1.03 -0.38
N GLU A 31 5.88 0.16 -0.94
CA GLU A 31 5.63 0.35 -2.37
C GLU A 31 6.84 -0.03 -3.24
N ASN A 32 8.05 0.18 -2.73
CA ASN A 32 9.31 -0.11 -3.43
C ASN A 32 9.96 -1.43 -2.97
N ASP A 33 9.21 -2.32 -2.31
CA ASP A 33 9.66 -3.65 -1.86
C ASP A 33 10.84 -3.67 -0.88
N PHE A 34 11.25 -2.52 -0.33
CA PHE A 34 12.28 -2.42 0.71
C PHE A 34 11.84 -2.98 2.06
N MET A 35 10.53 -3.11 2.29
CA MET A 35 10.00 -3.60 3.55
C MET A 35 8.67 -4.34 3.34
N LYS A 36 8.55 -5.53 3.94
CA LYS A 36 7.28 -6.25 3.91
C LYS A 36 6.27 -5.58 4.88
N PRO A 37 5.00 -5.40 4.47
CA PRO A 37 3.98 -4.81 5.32
C PRO A 37 3.60 -5.76 6.47
N SER A 38 3.25 -5.21 7.62
CA SER A 38 2.68 -6.00 8.72
C SER A 38 1.26 -6.48 8.39
N TYR A 39 0.77 -7.49 9.11
CA TYR A 39 -0.61 -7.99 8.95
C TYR A 39 -1.67 -6.88 9.05
N LYS A 40 -1.48 -5.91 9.96
CA LYS A 40 -2.37 -4.76 10.10
C LYS A 40 -2.40 -3.91 8.82
N VAL A 41 -1.25 -3.69 8.18
CA VAL A 41 -1.18 -2.92 6.93
C VAL A 41 -1.74 -3.71 5.75
N LEU A 42 -1.51 -5.03 5.69
CA LEU A 42 -2.14 -5.90 4.68
C LEU A 42 -3.66 -5.80 4.73
N LYS A 43 -4.24 -5.84 5.94
CA LYS A 43 -5.68 -5.66 6.14
C LYS A 43 -6.14 -4.30 5.64
N LYS A 44 -5.48 -3.21 6.05
CA LYS A 44 -5.83 -1.85 5.58
C LYS A 44 -5.70 -1.69 4.06
N LEU A 45 -4.67 -2.29 3.46
CA LEU A 45 -4.50 -2.29 2.01
C LEU A 45 -5.63 -3.05 1.32
N LYS A 46 -6.05 -4.20 1.87
CA LYS A 46 -7.20 -4.96 1.36
C LYS A 46 -8.51 -4.20 1.53
N ASP A 47 -8.71 -3.53 2.66
CA ASP A 47 -9.91 -2.72 2.93
C ASP A 47 -9.97 -1.50 1.99
N PHE A 48 -8.82 -0.87 1.70
CA PHE A 48 -8.73 0.31 0.84
C PHE A 48 -8.85 -0.02 -0.66
N TYR A 49 -8.16 -1.07 -1.12
CA TYR A 49 -8.11 -1.43 -2.54
C TYR A 49 -9.14 -2.49 -2.96
N GLY A 50 -9.75 -3.20 -2.02
CA GLY A 50 -10.75 -4.22 -2.31
C GLY A 50 -10.21 -5.35 -3.19
N GLU A 51 -10.90 -5.63 -4.30
CA GLU A 51 -10.51 -6.68 -5.26
C GLU A 51 -9.34 -6.27 -6.16
N ASP A 52 -9.03 -4.98 -6.26
CA ASP A 52 -7.94 -4.48 -7.12
C ASP A 52 -6.54 -4.88 -6.62
N ILE A 53 -6.42 -5.26 -5.34
CA ILE A 53 -5.16 -5.66 -4.74
C ILE A 53 -5.01 -7.17 -4.63
N ASN A 54 -3.89 -7.66 -5.15
CA ASN A 54 -3.41 -9.02 -4.94
C ASN A 54 -2.27 -9.02 -3.92
N LEU A 55 -2.57 -9.38 -2.66
CA LEU A 55 -1.58 -9.40 -1.58
C LEU A 55 -0.47 -10.45 -1.79
N ASN A 56 -0.73 -11.51 -2.57
CA ASN A 56 0.27 -12.53 -2.84
C ASN A 56 1.46 -11.98 -3.63
N GLU A 57 1.25 -10.90 -4.41
CA GLU A 57 2.33 -10.24 -5.13
C GLU A 57 3.31 -9.51 -4.21
N LEU A 58 2.93 -9.24 -2.96
CA LEU A 58 3.81 -8.61 -1.96
C LEU A 58 4.80 -9.60 -1.33
N PHE A 59 4.63 -10.90 -1.57
CA PHE A 59 5.44 -11.98 -0.99
C PHE A 59 6.21 -12.81 -2.03
N LYS A 60 6.19 -12.38 -3.29
CA LYS A 60 7.11 -12.89 -4.31
C LYS A 60 8.55 -12.51 -3.99
#